data_AF-A0A2K4X517-F1
#
_entry.id   AF-A0A2K4X517-F1
#
_cell.length_a   1.000
_cell.length_b   1.000
_cell.length_c   1.000
_cell.angle_alpha   90.00
_cell.angle_beta   90.00
_cell.angle_gamma   90.00
#
_symmetry.space_group_name_H-M   'P 1'
#
loop_
_entity.id
_entity.type
_entity.pdbx_description
1 polymer ?
#
loop_
_entity_poly.entity_id
_entity_poly.type
_entity_poly.pdbx_seq_one_letter_code
_entity_poly.pdbx_strand_id
1 'polypeptide(L)'
;MFMHMSLACGTWSAIGCLNHHTQLFIGDVVSVTFYDMQGVLVDLSFDYKITSLEEGEPHAWPRLVAEYINVHVPLVSAGRMTEQGLVVAYRHNEVFALETSGICKAEVNFHCIAKCHESPEKCSQQYDYIYPENINNYSAGTKVLQPKTGHVYQCKPWPFNEFCRASDDEKPMFEPGVGKSWAMAWQKVPS
;
A
#
# COMPACT_ATOMS: atom_id res chain seq x y z
N MET A 1 27.94 -28.95 11.65
CA MET A 1 28.64 -27.69 11.98
C MET A 1 28.28 -26.71 10.87
N PHE A 2 27.14 -26.02 11.02
CA PHE A 2 26.66 -25.07 10.00
C PHE A 2 27.33 -23.73 10.25
N MET A 3 28.09 -23.26 9.26
CA MET A 3 28.72 -21.94 9.26
C MET A 3 27.62 -20.88 9.36
N HIS A 4 27.58 -20.15 10.47
CA HIS A 4 26.94 -18.84 10.51
C HIS A 4 27.69 -17.97 9.49
N MET A 5 27.00 -17.56 8.42
CA MET A 5 27.44 -16.47 7.56
C MET A 5 27.58 -15.23 8.45
N SER A 6 28.80 -14.96 8.88
CA SER A 6 29.15 -13.74 9.61
C SER A 6 28.82 -12.56 8.71
N LEU A 7 27.85 -11.77 9.19
CA LEU A 7 27.57 -10.41 8.76
C LEU A 7 28.90 -9.69 8.47
N ALA A 8 28.99 -9.02 7.33
CA ALA A 8 30.13 -8.18 7.02
C ALA A 8 30.45 -7.28 8.23
N CYS A 9 31.69 -7.38 8.72
CA CYS A 9 32.17 -6.61 9.86
C CYS A 9 32.29 -5.13 9.41
N GLY A 10 31.36 -4.29 9.86
CA GLY A 10 31.31 -2.87 9.54
C GLY A 10 30.23 -2.16 10.33
N THR A 11 30.35 -0.84 10.46
CA THR A 11 29.34 0.01 11.09
C THR A 11 28.13 0.12 10.15
N TRP A 12 26.95 -0.15 10.68
CA TRP A 12 25.68 -0.01 9.97
C TRP A 12 25.03 1.30 10.38
N SER A 13 24.65 2.11 9.39
CA SER A 13 23.95 3.38 9.62
C SER A 13 22.50 3.26 9.18
N ALA A 14 21.57 3.81 9.98
CA ALA A 14 20.18 3.93 9.58
C ALA A 14 20.07 4.99 8.47
N ILE A 15 19.55 4.58 7.31
CA ILE A 15 19.44 5.42 6.11
C ILE A 15 17.98 5.69 5.70
N GLY A 16 17.00 4.99 6.30
CA GLY A 16 15.59 5.21 6.04
C GLY A 16 14.66 4.47 7.00
N CYS A 17 13.38 4.82 6.98
CA CYS A 17 12.35 4.23 7.84
C CYS A 17 11.26 3.59 6.99
N LEU A 18 10.85 2.36 7.34
CA LEU A 18 9.71 1.66 6.71
C LEU A 18 8.41 1.83 7.51
N ASN A 19 8.44 2.61 8.59
CA ASN A 19 7.34 2.70 9.53
C ASN A 19 6.29 3.68 9.05
N HIS A 20 5.20 3.15 8.51
CA HIS A 20 4.08 3.98 8.13
C HIS A 20 2.76 3.26 8.46
N HIS A 21 1.79 4.00 8.99
CA HIS A 21 0.49 3.46 9.43
C HIS A 21 -0.52 3.35 8.30
N THR A 22 -0.04 3.43 7.07
CA THR A 22 -0.88 3.51 5.87
C THR A 22 -1.32 2.12 5.46
N GLN A 23 -2.64 1.97 5.30
CA GLN A 23 -3.23 0.83 4.62
C GLN A 23 -3.00 1.01 3.12
N LEU A 24 -2.42 0.00 2.50
CA LEU A 24 -2.28 -0.09 1.05
C LEU A 24 -3.32 -1.07 0.50
N PHE A 25 -3.68 -0.88 -0.76
CA PHE A 25 -4.64 -1.71 -1.46
C PHE A 25 -3.98 -2.44 -2.63
N ILE A 26 -4.63 -3.51 -3.10
CA ILE A 26 -4.19 -4.25 -4.27
C ILE A 26 -4.00 -3.29 -5.45
N GLY A 27 -2.80 -3.28 -6.01
CA GLY A 27 -2.39 -2.38 -7.09
C GLY A 27 -1.48 -1.24 -6.63
N ASP A 28 -1.56 -0.80 -5.37
CA ASP A 28 -0.65 0.21 -4.84
C ASP A 28 0.80 -0.27 -4.91
N VAL A 29 1.72 0.69 -5.07
CA VAL A 29 3.15 0.41 -5.18
C VAL A 29 3.90 1.15 -4.10
N VAL A 30 4.78 0.44 -3.40
CA VAL A 30 5.78 1.01 -2.50
C VAL A 30 7.09 1.11 -3.27
N SER A 31 7.50 2.33 -3.60
CA SER A 31 8.75 2.60 -4.29
C SER A 31 9.85 2.88 -3.28
N VAL A 32 10.87 2.03 -3.22
CA VAL A 32 12.04 2.22 -2.35
C VAL A 32 13.19 2.72 -3.21
N THR A 33 13.62 3.95 -2.94
CA THR A 33 14.70 4.64 -3.69
C THR A 33 15.93 4.81 -2.81
N PHE A 34 17.07 4.32 -3.28
CA PHE A 34 18.35 4.45 -2.59
C PHE A 34 19.18 5.56 -3.21
N TYR A 35 20.00 6.21 -2.38
CA TYR A 35 20.87 7.30 -2.80
C TYR A 35 22.28 7.13 -2.24
N ASP A 36 23.25 7.55 -3.04
CA ASP A 36 24.61 7.85 -2.60
C ASP A 36 24.89 9.36 -2.69
N MET A 37 26.16 9.78 -2.56
CA MET A 37 26.54 11.19 -2.71
C MET A 37 26.37 11.74 -4.14
N GLN A 38 26.24 10.88 -5.15
CA GLN A 38 26.15 11.22 -6.58
C GLN A 38 24.70 11.31 -7.05
N GLY A 39 23.77 10.61 -6.39
CA GLY A 39 22.34 10.70 -6.64
C GLY A 39 21.63 9.37 -6.42
N VAL A 40 20.59 9.14 -7.22
CA VAL A 40 19.75 7.93 -7.14
C VAL A 40 20.50 6.71 -7.66
N LEU A 41 20.50 5.63 -6.87
CA LEU A 41 21.00 4.31 -7.24
C LEU A 41 19.87 3.52 -7.92
N VAL A 42 19.65 3.78 -9.21
CA VAL A 42 18.53 3.20 -9.98
C VAL A 42 18.54 1.68 -10.00
N ASP A 43 19.72 1.05 -10.03
CA ASP A 43 19.87 -0.40 -10.11
C ASP A 43 19.57 -1.11 -8.77
N LEU A 44 19.62 -0.38 -7.65
CA LEU A 44 19.27 -0.91 -6.32
C LEU A 44 17.84 -0.54 -5.91
N SER A 45 17.27 0.49 -6.53
CA SER A 45 15.93 0.99 -6.25
C SER A 45 14.88 0.10 -6.91
N PHE A 46 13.73 -0.06 -6.27
CA PHE A 46 12.70 -0.98 -6.77
C PHE A 46 11.28 -0.57 -6.37
N ASP A 47 10.32 -1.14 -7.09
CA ASP A 47 8.89 -1.01 -6.86
C ASP A 47 8.33 -2.32 -6.30
N TYR A 48 7.74 -2.26 -5.11
CA TYR A 48 7.04 -3.37 -4.49
C TYR A 48 5.53 -3.20 -4.67
N LYS A 49 4.93 -4.03 -5.53
CA LYS A 49 3.50 -3.98 -5.83
C LYS A 49 2.71 -4.81 -4.83
N ILE A 50 1.67 -4.21 -4.26
CA ILE A 50 0.70 -4.91 -3.41
C ILE A 50 -0.25 -5.71 -4.28
N THR A 51 -0.33 -7.02 -4.04
CA THR A 51 -1.12 -7.96 -4.85
C THR A 51 -2.26 -8.61 -4.07
N SER A 52 -2.23 -8.56 -2.73
CA SER A 52 -3.31 -9.05 -1.88
C SER A 52 -3.71 -8.05 -0.79
N LEU A 53 -4.91 -8.25 -0.21
CA LEU A 53 -5.41 -7.43 0.90
C LEU A 53 -4.53 -7.56 2.15
N GLU A 54 -4.08 -8.79 2.46
CA GLU A 54 -3.21 -9.09 3.60
C GLU A 54 -1.85 -8.41 3.45
N GLU A 55 -1.27 -8.42 2.24
CA GLU A 55 -0.02 -7.71 1.97
C GLU A 55 -0.12 -6.21 2.27
N GLY A 56 -1.25 -5.59 1.94
CA GLY A 56 -1.46 -4.15 2.10
C GLY A 56 -1.72 -3.68 3.53
N GLU A 57 -1.91 -4.58 4.50
CA GLU A 57 -2.19 -4.21 5.88
C GLU A 57 -1.03 -3.40 6.50
N PRO A 58 -1.30 -2.37 7.33
CA PRO A 58 -0.27 -1.51 7.92
C PRO A 58 0.80 -2.23 8.75
N HIS A 59 0.53 -3.46 9.18
CA HIS A 59 1.49 -4.32 9.90
C HIS A 59 2.18 -5.35 8.99
N ALA A 60 1.72 -5.51 7.76
CA ALA A 60 2.18 -6.53 6.83
C ALA A 60 3.17 -5.95 5.81
N TRP A 61 2.79 -4.93 5.05
CA TRP A 61 3.66 -4.40 3.99
C TRP A 61 5.02 -3.91 4.49
N PRO A 62 5.19 -3.26 5.67
CA PRO A 62 6.52 -2.82 6.11
C PRO A 62 7.47 -4.00 6.34
N ARG A 63 6.92 -5.11 6.83
CA ARG A 63 7.65 -6.36 7.07
C ARG A 63 8.03 -7.01 5.74
N LEU A 64 7.08 -7.11 4.82
CA LEU A 64 7.29 -7.72 3.51
C LEU A 64 8.32 -6.95 2.67
N VAL A 65 8.27 -5.61 2.69
CA VAL A 65 9.28 -4.77 2.03
C VAL A 65 10.64 -4.94 2.69
N ALA A 66 10.72 -5.02 4.03
CA ALA A 66 11.98 -5.28 4.72
C ALA A 66 12.59 -6.64 4.34
N GLU A 67 11.77 -7.70 4.27
CA GLU A 67 12.18 -9.02 3.79
C GLU A 67 12.65 -8.97 2.34
N TYR A 68 11.95 -8.25 1.47
CA TYR A 68 12.34 -8.06 0.09
C TYR A 68 13.71 -7.38 -0.04
N ILE A 69 13.95 -6.31 0.73
CA ILE A 69 15.26 -5.63 0.79
C ILE A 69 16.37 -6.61 1.16
N ASN A 70 16.16 -7.39 2.23
CA ASN A 70 17.16 -8.33 2.74
C ASN A 70 17.50 -9.46 1.76
N VAL A 71 16.59 -9.78 0.84
CA VAL A 71 16.78 -10.81 -0.18
C VAL A 71 17.41 -10.24 -1.45
N HIS A 72 17.02 -9.02 -1.85
CA HIS A 72 17.28 -8.51 -3.20
C HIS A 72 18.27 -7.35 -3.28
N VAL A 73 18.51 -6.60 -2.20
CA VAL A 73 19.37 -5.41 -2.22
C VAL A 73 20.68 -5.70 -1.49
N PRO A 74 21.78 -5.98 -2.21
CA PRO A 74 23.07 -6.19 -1.57
C PRO A 74 23.52 -4.93 -0.81
N LEU A 75 24.28 -5.12 0.28
CA LEU A 75 24.86 -4.04 1.11
C LEU A 75 23.86 -3.24 1.97
N VAL A 76 22.57 -3.54 1.84
CA VAL A 76 21.49 -2.96 2.64
C VAL A 76 20.86 -4.07 3.49
N SER A 77 20.34 -3.71 4.66
CA SER A 77 19.53 -4.59 5.48
C SER A 77 18.40 -3.82 6.13
N ALA A 78 17.21 -4.39 6.20
CA ALA A 78 16.01 -3.76 6.73
C ALA A 78 15.42 -4.59 7.88
N GLY A 79 15.11 -3.94 8.99
CA GLY A 79 14.59 -4.58 10.19
C GLY A 79 14.73 -3.68 11.41
N ARG A 80 14.62 -4.25 12.60
CA ARG A 80 14.94 -3.56 13.86
C ARG A 80 16.29 -4.05 14.37
N MET A 81 17.21 -3.12 14.60
CA MET A 81 18.50 -3.45 15.21
C MET A 81 18.30 -3.76 16.70
N THR A 82 18.76 -4.92 17.15
CA THR A 82 18.72 -5.36 18.54
C THR A 82 20.11 -5.74 19.02
N GLU A 83 20.28 -5.98 20.33
CA GLU A 83 21.54 -6.49 20.90
C GLU A 83 21.96 -7.85 20.29
N GLN A 84 21.00 -8.61 19.76
CA GLN A 84 21.21 -9.93 19.15
C GLN A 84 21.47 -9.83 17.63
N GLY A 85 21.47 -8.62 17.08
CA GLY A 85 21.55 -8.35 15.64
C GLY A 85 20.23 -7.84 15.06
N LEU A 86 20.17 -7.76 13.74
CA LEU A 86 19.01 -7.26 13.01
C LEU A 86 17.91 -8.31 12.93
N VAL A 87 16.69 -7.92 13.32
CA VAL A 87 15.49 -8.78 13.27
C VAL A 87 14.40 -8.06 12.48
N VAL A 88 13.85 -8.70 11.45
CA VAL A 88 12.67 -8.18 10.74
C VAL A 88 11.47 -8.23 11.69
N ALA A 89 10.96 -7.07 12.08
CA ALA A 89 9.89 -6.94 13.06
C ALA A 89 8.54 -6.69 12.37
N TYR A 90 7.44 -6.92 13.09
CA TYR A 90 6.10 -6.56 12.62
C TYR A 90 5.90 -5.04 12.50
N ARG A 91 6.58 -4.26 13.35
CA ARG A 91 6.57 -2.80 13.37
C ARG A 91 7.96 -2.28 13.72
N HIS A 92 8.21 -1.02 13.40
CA HIS A 92 9.46 -0.32 13.72
C HIS A 92 10.67 -0.88 12.95
N ASN A 93 10.48 -1.16 11.64
CA ASN A 93 11.57 -1.52 10.74
C ASN A 93 12.24 -0.26 10.18
N GLU A 94 13.57 -0.27 10.18
CA GLU A 94 14.44 0.73 9.61
C GLU A 94 15.31 0.08 8.54
N VAL A 95 15.79 0.88 7.61
CA VAL A 95 16.70 0.46 6.54
C VAL A 95 18.10 0.91 6.92
N PHE A 96 19.03 -0.02 6.92
CA PHE A 96 20.43 0.18 7.26
C PHE A 96 21.32 -0.11 6.05
N ALA A 97 22.39 0.63 5.90
CA ALA A 97 23.47 0.30 4.97
C ALA A 97 24.81 0.29 5.69
N LEU A 98 25.75 -0.49 5.16
CA LEU A 98 27.14 -0.43 5.60
C LEU A 98 27.72 0.94 5.26
N GLU A 99 28.41 1.60 6.21
CA GLU A 99 29.05 2.90 5.95
C GLU A 99 30.00 2.86 4.75
N THR A 100 30.67 1.73 4.54
CA THR A 100 31.60 1.52 3.41
C THR A 100 30.92 1.32 2.06
N SER A 101 29.60 1.11 2.04
CA SER A 101 28.84 0.96 0.78
C SER A 101 28.66 2.28 0.03
N GLY A 102 28.82 3.42 0.73
CA GLY A 102 28.54 4.75 0.17
C GLY A 102 27.06 5.10 0.05
N ILE A 103 26.15 4.17 0.36
CA ILE A 103 24.69 4.40 0.39
C ILE A 103 24.36 5.17 1.67
N CYS A 104 23.73 6.33 1.53
CA CYS A 104 23.52 7.25 2.65
C CYS A 104 22.05 7.57 2.92
N LYS A 105 21.13 7.26 2.00
CA LYS A 105 19.69 7.52 2.18
C LYS A 105 18.86 6.46 1.47
N ALA A 106 17.78 6.04 2.14
CA ALA A 106 16.69 5.26 1.57
C ALA A 106 15.39 6.05 1.76
N GLU A 107 14.69 6.30 0.66
CA GLU A 107 13.42 7.01 0.63
C GLU A 107 12.32 6.04 0.22
N VAL A 108 11.21 6.07 0.96
CA VAL A 108 10.05 5.22 0.72
C VAL A 108 8.94 6.12 0.24
N ASN A 109 8.56 5.96 -1.03
CA ASN A 109 7.48 6.69 -1.66
C ASN A 109 6.31 5.73 -1.91
N PHE A 110 5.09 6.26 -1.86
CA PHE A 110 3.88 5.51 -2.12
C PHE A 110 3.28 5.98 -3.43
N HIS A 111 3.19 5.09 -4.40
CA HIS A 111 2.34 5.30 -5.56
C HIS A 111 0.98 4.66 -5.24
N CYS A 112 0.19 5.40 -4.47
CA CYS A 112 -1.19 5.03 -4.17
C CYS A 112 -2.01 5.19 -5.44
N ILE A 113 -2.27 4.09 -6.15
CA ILE A 113 -3.20 4.08 -7.29
C ILE A 113 -4.60 4.52 -6.82
N ALA A 114 -4.91 4.30 -5.53
CA ALA A 114 -6.17 4.69 -4.89
C ALA A 114 -6.19 6.09 -4.21
N LYS A 115 -5.05 6.79 -4.08
CA LYS A 115 -4.98 8.12 -3.45
C LYS A 115 -3.93 9.01 -4.10
N CYS A 116 -4.28 9.62 -5.23
CA CYS A 116 -3.66 10.87 -5.65
C CYS A 116 -4.40 12.04 -4.99
N HIS A 117 -3.93 12.50 -3.84
CA HIS A 117 -4.22 13.80 -3.23
C HIS A 117 -2.95 14.13 -2.45
N GLU A 118 -2.01 14.92 -2.95
CA GLU A 118 -2.10 16.37 -3.06
C GLU A 118 -1.31 16.93 -4.26
N SER A 119 -2.02 17.43 -5.28
CA SER A 119 -1.83 18.76 -5.87
C SER A 119 -2.92 18.98 -6.93
N PRO A 120 -3.52 20.17 -6.99
CA PRO A 120 -4.74 20.41 -7.73
C PRO A 120 -4.35 20.72 -9.17
N GLU A 121 -4.46 19.74 -10.07
CA GLU A 121 -5.00 19.93 -11.42
C GLU A 121 -4.88 18.62 -12.20
N LYS A 122 -6.04 18.04 -12.50
CA LYS A 122 -6.26 16.90 -13.39
C LYS A 122 -5.64 15.55 -12.98
N CYS A 123 -6.36 14.85 -12.09
CA CYS A 123 -6.62 13.43 -12.32
C CYS A 123 -8.14 13.22 -12.23
N SER A 124 -8.75 12.79 -13.32
CA SER A 124 -10.19 12.64 -13.48
C SER A 124 -10.76 11.81 -12.33
N GLN A 125 -11.56 12.43 -11.46
CA GLN A 125 -12.21 11.79 -10.30
C GLN A 125 -12.92 10.50 -10.71
N GLN A 126 -12.26 9.37 -10.50
CA GLN A 126 -12.82 8.07 -10.83
C GLN A 126 -13.81 7.60 -9.76
N TYR A 127 -13.61 7.90 -8.46
CA TYR A 127 -14.60 7.59 -7.41
C TYR A 127 -14.52 8.52 -6.17
N ASP A 128 -15.59 8.58 -5.39
CA ASP A 128 -15.79 9.48 -4.24
C ASP A 128 -15.49 8.81 -2.87
N TYR A 129 -15.81 7.51 -2.74
CA TYR A 129 -15.61 6.75 -1.49
C TYR A 129 -15.12 5.32 -1.74
N ILE A 130 -14.68 4.62 -0.68
CA ILE A 130 -14.46 3.18 -0.69
C ILE A 130 -15.68 2.51 -0.03
N TYR A 131 -16.30 1.54 -0.68
CA TYR A 131 -17.45 0.82 -0.11
C TYR A 131 -17.00 -0.10 1.03
N PRO A 132 -17.71 -0.14 2.20
CA PRO A 132 -18.96 0.57 2.56
C PRO A 132 -18.74 1.82 3.44
N GLU A 133 -17.57 2.46 3.40
CA GLU A 133 -17.27 3.62 4.25
C GLU A 133 -18.19 4.80 3.95
N ASN A 134 -18.63 5.51 5.00
CA ASN A 134 -19.48 6.70 4.89
C ASN A 134 -20.79 6.47 4.10
N ILE A 135 -21.40 5.28 4.22
CA ILE A 135 -22.60 4.89 3.45
C ILE A 135 -23.74 5.91 3.52
N ASN A 136 -23.88 6.62 4.65
CA ASN A 136 -24.89 7.67 4.84
C ASN A 136 -24.74 8.85 3.87
N ASN A 137 -23.54 9.06 3.32
CA ASN A 137 -23.23 10.15 2.39
C ASN A 137 -23.47 9.74 0.93
N TYR A 138 -23.83 8.49 0.66
CA TYR A 138 -24.04 8.03 -0.72
C TYR A 138 -25.33 8.63 -1.27
N SER A 139 -25.21 9.25 -2.43
CA SER A 139 -26.33 9.87 -3.14
C SER A 139 -26.28 9.46 -4.61
N ALA A 140 -27.31 9.81 -5.37
CA ALA A 140 -27.32 9.57 -6.81
C ALA A 140 -26.05 10.16 -7.45
N GLY A 141 -25.34 9.34 -8.22
CA GLY A 141 -24.08 9.74 -8.87
C GLY A 141 -22.82 9.50 -8.03
N THR A 142 -22.94 9.22 -6.73
CA THR A 142 -21.78 8.86 -5.89
C THR A 142 -21.09 7.63 -6.46
N LYS A 143 -19.79 7.72 -6.70
CA LYS A 143 -18.96 6.63 -7.19
C LYS A 143 -18.19 6.01 -6.03
N VAL A 144 -18.19 4.69 -5.95
CA VAL A 144 -17.48 3.96 -4.90
C VAL A 144 -16.55 2.92 -5.51
N LEU A 145 -15.33 2.82 -4.98
CA LEU A 145 -14.46 1.68 -5.23
C LEU A 145 -14.95 0.50 -4.39
N GLN A 146 -15.16 -0.66 -5.01
CA GLN A 146 -15.46 -1.92 -4.32
C GLN A 146 -14.17 -2.72 -4.13
N PRO A 147 -13.62 -2.83 -2.90
CA PRO A 147 -12.36 -3.53 -2.67
C PRO A 147 -12.37 -5.00 -3.09
N LYS A 148 -13.53 -5.67 -3.00
CA LYS A 148 -13.65 -7.09 -3.36
C LYS A 148 -13.56 -7.36 -4.86
N THR A 149 -13.90 -6.39 -5.70
CA THR A 149 -13.91 -6.55 -7.16
C THR A 149 -12.88 -5.67 -7.86
N GLY A 150 -12.29 -4.69 -7.16
CA GLY A 150 -11.34 -3.73 -7.72
C GLY A 150 -11.95 -2.78 -8.75
N HIS A 151 -13.28 -2.66 -8.79
CA HIS A 151 -14.00 -1.84 -9.76
C HIS A 151 -14.73 -0.68 -9.11
N VAL A 152 -14.98 0.36 -9.91
CA VAL A 152 -15.79 1.52 -9.51
C VAL A 152 -17.25 1.31 -9.90
N TYR A 153 -18.14 1.67 -8.98
CA TYR A 153 -19.58 1.60 -9.16
C TYR A 153 -20.20 2.94 -8.83
N GLN A 154 -21.05 3.44 -9.73
CA GLN A 154 -21.81 4.67 -9.54
C GLN A 154 -23.20 4.34 -9.00
N CYS A 155 -23.57 5.00 -7.91
CA CYS A 155 -24.90 4.95 -7.35
C CYS A 155 -25.91 5.50 -8.36
N LYS A 156 -26.96 4.74 -8.63
CA LYS A 156 -27.96 5.09 -9.64
C LYS A 156 -28.83 6.27 -9.19
N PRO A 157 -29.48 6.98 -10.12
CA PRO A 157 -30.45 8.01 -9.79
C PRO A 157 -31.64 7.50 -8.97
N TRP A 158 -32.39 8.43 -8.40
CA TRP A 158 -33.65 8.15 -7.72
C TRP A 158 -34.62 7.34 -8.61
N PRO A 159 -35.33 6.34 -8.06
CA PRO A 159 -35.43 5.96 -6.64
C PRO A 159 -34.38 4.95 -6.16
N PHE A 160 -33.47 4.52 -7.04
CA PHE A 160 -32.55 3.41 -6.75
C PHE A 160 -31.40 3.79 -5.83
N ASN A 161 -31.10 5.09 -5.71
CA ASN A 161 -30.09 5.61 -4.81
C ASN A 161 -30.35 5.26 -3.34
N GLU A 162 -31.60 4.98 -2.95
CA GLU A 162 -31.94 4.56 -1.59
C GLU A 162 -31.27 3.22 -1.24
N PHE A 163 -31.07 2.34 -2.22
CA PHE A 163 -30.41 1.05 -2.03
C PHE A 163 -28.88 1.17 -1.93
N CYS A 164 -28.29 2.27 -2.41
CA CYS A 164 -26.87 2.55 -2.16
C CYS A 164 -26.60 2.76 -0.67
N ARG A 165 -27.64 3.19 0.07
CA ARG A 165 -27.63 3.48 1.51
C ARG A 165 -28.21 2.36 2.38
N ALA A 166 -28.49 1.20 1.79
CA ALA A 166 -29.17 0.11 2.48
C ALA A 166 -28.48 -0.22 3.83
N SER A 167 -29.29 -0.36 4.89
CA SER A 167 -28.85 -0.65 6.26
C SER A 167 -28.33 -2.09 6.41
N ASP A 168 -27.64 -2.37 7.52
CA ASP A 168 -26.85 -3.60 7.74
C ASP A 168 -27.54 -4.93 7.41
N ASP A 169 -28.85 -5.04 7.61
CA ASP A 169 -29.62 -6.26 7.31
C ASP A 169 -29.81 -6.52 5.79
N GLU A 170 -29.74 -5.48 4.95
CA GLU A 170 -29.94 -5.55 3.50
C GLU A 170 -28.64 -5.31 2.69
N LYS A 171 -27.57 -4.83 3.35
CA LYS A 171 -26.25 -4.53 2.74
C LYS A 171 -25.69 -5.62 1.82
N PRO A 172 -25.76 -6.93 2.14
CA PRO A 172 -25.17 -7.95 1.27
C PRO A 172 -25.88 -8.07 -0.08
N MET A 173 -27.18 -7.73 -0.14
CA MET A 173 -27.97 -7.94 -1.35
C MET A 173 -27.67 -6.90 -2.43
N PHE A 174 -27.33 -5.68 -2.02
CA PHE A 174 -27.05 -4.55 -2.91
C PHE A 174 -25.55 -4.18 -2.98
N GLU A 175 -24.67 -4.96 -2.35
CA GLU A 175 -23.23 -4.70 -2.37
C GLU A 175 -22.72 -4.55 -3.82
N PRO A 176 -22.08 -3.41 -4.18
CA PRO A 176 -21.72 -3.11 -5.56
C PRO A 176 -20.83 -4.21 -6.16
N GLY A 177 -21.25 -4.80 -7.28
CA GLY A 177 -20.51 -5.86 -7.98
C GLY A 177 -20.53 -7.24 -7.34
N VAL A 178 -21.15 -7.41 -6.16
CA VAL A 178 -21.10 -8.66 -5.37
C VAL A 178 -22.51 -9.16 -5.05
N GLY A 179 -23.39 -8.30 -4.56
CA GLY A 179 -24.73 -8.67 -4.11
C GLY A 179 -25.64 -9.10 -5.26
N LYS A 180 -26.54 -10.08 -5.03
CA LYS A 180 -27.41 -10.62 -6.08
C LYS A 180 -28.24 -9.57 -6.82
N SER A 181 -28.51 -8.45 -6.15
CA SER A 181 -29.29 -7.32 -6.66
C SER A 181 -28.46 -6.05 -6.82
N TRP A 182 -27.13 -6.13 -6.82
CA TRP A 182 -26.25 -4.96 -6.86
C TRP A 182 -26.59 -4.02 -8.03
N ALA A 183 -26.94 -4.59 -9.18
CA ALA A 183 -27.26 -3.85 -10.39
C ALA A 183 -28.55 -3.02 -10.27
N MET A 184 -29.35 -3.21 -9.22
CA MET A 184 -30.49 -2.32 -8.93
C MET A 184 -30.01 -0.97 -8.40
N ALA A 185 -29.03 -0.98 -7.50
CA ALA A 185 -28.52 0.22 -6.83
C ALA A 185 -27.37 0.88 -7.60
N TRP A 186 -26.58 0.09 -8.33
CA TRP A 186 -25.32 0.53 -8.88
C TRP A 186 -25.19 0.29 -10.38
N GLN A 187 -24.38 1.13 -11.03
CA GLN A 187 -23.89 0.95 -12.39
C GLN A 187 -22.38 0.83 -12.35
N LYS A 188 -21.80 -0.21 -12.96
CA LYS A 188 -20.35 -0.33 -13.09
C LYS A 188 -19.84 0.80 -14.01
N VAL A 189 -18.84 1.54 -13.54
CA VAL A 189 -18.16 2.56 -14.35
C VAL A 189 -17.13 1.84 -15.23
N PRO A 190 -17.16 2.03 -16.57
CA PRO A 190 -16.14 1.47 -17.46
C PRO A 190 -14.75 2.00 -17.11
N SER A 191 -13.75 1.12 -17.15
CA SER A 191 -12.33 1.44 -17.00
C SER A 191 -11.80 2.31 -18.12
#